data_AF-A0A925HH76-F1
#
_entry.id   AF-A0A925HH76-F1
#
_cell.length_a   1.000
_cell.length_b   1.000
_cell.length_c   1.000
_cell.angle_alpha   90.00
_cell.angle_beta   90.00
_cell.angle_gamma   90.00
#
_symmetry.space_group_name_H-M   'P 1'
#
loop_
_entity.id
_entity.type
_entity.pdbx_description
1 polymer ?
#
loop_
_entity_poly.entity_id
_entity_poly.type
_entity_poly.pdbx_seq_one_letter_code
_entity_poly.pdbx_strand_id
1 'polypeptide(L)'
;MSFGALAFLNPWLLAALATLPIIYWLLRTVPPSPHQVTFPPTRILVGLENQEKTPAASPWWLTLIRLLAAALLIFALAEPVLNPSREAALDGSGPVAIVIDNGWASASRWDERTRMVDRIISEAEGKSRPVVIVPTASTAKVSTARIEAPADARSTAAALNPQPFAPDRLAAVSALGSALAGAKGASIVWLSDDIDHDGKAAEVAAKLREFAQGGTFAVIEDGRATEPLGVAASIGQSGKLEARVLRPHGGARSGFVHAISTRGQSLAEAPFQISNGAAATTVSFDLPLELRNQVGRVEIAGERSAGAVSLIDARSQWHRVALISGVNIEQAQPLLAPLYYIEKALNPYAELIKPKGSNLAAGI
;
A
#
# COMPACT_ATOMS: atom_id res chain seq x y z
N MET A 1 -6.99 -29.24 -0.49
CA MET A 1 -5.63 -29.72 -0.14
C MET A 1 -4.62 -28.64 -0.51
N SER A 2 -3.59 -28.39 0.30
CA SER A 2 -2.57 -27.37 0.04
C SER A 2 -1.20 -28.01 -0.21
N PHE A 3 -0.47 -27.45 -1.19
CA PHE A 3 0.91 -27.77 -1.52
C PHE A 3 1.72 -26.47 -1.54
N GLY A 4 2.36 -26.13 -0.41
CA GLY A 4 3.11 -24.88 -0.26
C GLY A 4 2.20 -23.65 -0.43
N ALA A 5 2.52 -22.77 -1.37
CA ALA A 5 1.77 -21.56 -1.66
C ALA A 5 0.52 -21.77 -2.54
N LEU A 6 0.25 -22.99 -3.02
CA LEU A 6 -0.90 -23.31 -3.85
C LEU A 6 -1.88 -24.21 -3.09
N ALA A 7 -3.16 -23.86 -3.10
CA ALA A 7 -4.24 -24.76 -2.70
C ALA A 7 -5.21 -24.99 -3.85
N PHE A 8 -5.89 -26.13 -3.80
CA PHE A 8 -6.99 -26.44 -4.70
C PHE A 8 -8.26 -26.58 -3.86
N LEU A 9 -9.29 -25.83 -4.21
CA LEU A 9 -10.61 -25.89 -3.59
C LEU A 9 -11.27 -27.25 -3.85
N ASN A 10 -11.09 -27.78 -5.06
CA ASN A 10 -11.64 -29.07 -5.49
C ASN A 10 -10.51 -30.08 -5.82
N PRO A 11 -9.75 -30.56 -4.81
CA PRO A 11 -8.56 -31.38 -5.03
C PRO A 11 -8.86 -32.72 -5.71
N TRP A 12 -10.08 -33.25 -5.57
CA TRP A 12 -10.49 -34.49 -6.21
C TRP A 12 -10.49 -34.40 -7.74
N LEU A 13 -10.68 -33.20 -8.32
CA LEU A 13 -10.60 -33.00 -9.77
C LEU A 13 -9.19 -33.22 -10.31
N LEU A 14 -8.14 -33.07 -9.50
CA LEU A 14 -6.78 -33.41 -9.91
C LEU A 14 -6.63 -34.90 -10.21
N ALA A 15 -7.46 -35.78 -9.63
CA ALA A 15 -7.48 -37.19 -9.98
C ALA A 15 -7.89 -37.41 -11.45
N ALA A 16 -8.60 -36.45 -12.08
CA ALA A 16 -8.90 -36.50 -13.50
C ALA A 16 -7.65 -36.41 -14.38
N LEU A 17 -6.51 -35.90 -13.88
CA LEU A 17 -5.24 -35.98 -14.62
C LEU A 17 -4.82 -37.43 -14.90
N ALA A 18 -5.24 -38.39 -14.08
CA ALA A 18 -5.02 -39.81 -14.32
C ALA A 18 -5.79 -40.35 -15.55
N THR A 19 -6.75 -39.60 -16.08
CA THR A 19 -7.48 -39.95 -17.31
C THR A 19 -6.78 -39.46 -18.59
N LEU A 20 -5.75 -38.60 -18.49
CA LEU A 20 -5.01 -38.13 -19.65
C LEU A 20 -4.42 -39.25 -20.53
N PRO A 21 -3.92 -40.38 -20.00
CA PRO A 21 -3.49 -41.52 -20.82
C PRO A 21 -4.63 -42.15 -21.63
N ILE A 22 -5.84 -42.16 -21.09
CA ILE A 22 -7.04 -42.66 -21.77
C ILE A 22 -7.42 -41.69 -22.90
N ILE A 23 -7.38 -40.38 -22.64
CA ILE A 23 -7.61 -39.33 -23.63
C ILE A 23 -6.57 -39.41 -24.75
N TYR A 24 -5.29 -39.62 -24.41
CA TYR A 24 -4.22 -39.85 -25.37
C TYR A 24 -4.52 -41.04 -26.27
N TRP A 25 -4.96 -42.16 -25.69
CA TRP A 25 -5.30 -43.36 -26.44
C TRP A 25 -6.50 -43.13 -27.38
N LEU A 26 -7.56 -42.46 -26.89
CA LEU A 26 -8.73 -42.11 -27.69
C LEU A 26 -8.41 -41.16 -28.85
N LEU A 27 -7.59 -40.13 -28.61
CA LEU A 27 -7.14 -39.18 -29.63
C LEU A 27 -6.21 -39.81 -30.67
N ARG A 28 -5.61 -40.96 -30.35
CA ARG A 28 -4.75 -41.75 -31.25
C ARG A 28 -5.53 -42.79 -32.07
N THR A 29 -6.86 -42.76 -32.05
CA THR A 29 -7.67 -43.58 -32.94
C THR A 29 -7.45 -43.12 -34.39
N VAL A 30 -6.58 -43.85 -35.09
CA VAL A 30 -6.35 -43.68 -36.53
C VAL A 30 -7.55 -44.27 -37.26
N PRO A 31 -8.06 -43.63 -38.34
CA PRO A 31 -9.10 -44.25 -39.16
C PRO A 31 -8.69 -45.66 -39.61
N PRO A 32 -9.65 -46.59 -39.76
CA PRO A 32 -9.38 -47.95 -40.18
C PRO A 32 -8.57 -47.95 -41.48
N SER A 33 -7.64 -48.90 -41.60
CA SER A 33 -6.75 -48.98 -42.75
C SER A 33 -7.55 -49.00 -44.06
N PRO A 34 -7.15 -48.24 -45.09
CA PRO A 34 -7.89 -48.18 -46.34
C PRO A 34 -8.03 -49.57 -46.96
N HIS A 35 -9.24 -49.90 -47.42
CA HIS A 35 -9.50 -51.16 -48.10
C HIS A 35 -8.73 -51.20 -49.41
N GLN A 36 -7.89 -52.22 -49.57
CA GLN A 36 -7.17 -52.46 -50.83
C GLN A 36 -8.12 -53.12 -51.82
N VAL A 37 -8.51 -52.39 -52.86
CA VAL A 37 -9.28 -52.94 -53.98
C VAL A 37 -8.30 -53.20 -55.13
N THR A 38 -8.31 -54.43 -55.64
CA THR A 38 -7.53 -54.81 -56.82
C THR A 38 -8.14 -54.13 -58.05
N PHE A 39 -7.49 -53.09 -58.57
CA PHE A 39 -7.94 -52.37 -59.76
C PHE A 39 -7.23 -52.93 -61.01
N PRO A 40 -7.91 -53.71 -61.87
CA PRO A 40 -7.27 -54.47 -62.95
C PRO A 40 -6.53 -53.65 -64.02
N PRO A 41 -6.97 -52.45 -64.44
CA PRO A 41 -6.25 -51.68 -65.46
C PRO A 41 -5.15 -50.81 -64.84
N THR A 42 -4.15 -51.42 -64.20
CA THR A 42 -2.98 -50.72 -63.64
C THR A 42 -2.18 -49.96 -64.70
N ARG A 43 -2.32 -50.35 -65.97
CA ARG A 43 -1.64 -49.73 -67.12
C ARG A 43 -2.06 -48.29 -67.39
N ILE A 44 -3.26 -47.87 -66.99
CA ILE A 44 -3.75 -46.47 -67.14
C ILE A 44 -3.13 -45.55 -66.09
N LEU A 45 -2.62 -46.11 -64.98
CA LEU A 45 -2.05 -45.38 -63.85
C LEU A 45 -0.51 -45.27 -63.90
N VAL A 46 0.13 -45.87 -64.91
CA VAL A 46 1.59 -45.80 -65.10
C VAL A 46 1.97 -44.38 -65.52
N GLY A 47 2.51 -43.60 -64.57
CA GLY A 47 2.92 -42.21 -64.76
C GLY A 47 2.15 -41.18 -63.92
N LEU A 48 1.09 -41.60 -63.22
CA LEU A 48 0.39 -40.74 -62.25
C LEU A 48 1.07 -40.85 -60.88
N GLU A 49 1.89 -39.85 -60.57
CA GLU A 49 2.53 -39.72 -59.26
C GLU A 49 1.52 -39.14 -58.27
N ASN A 50 1.16 -39.93 -57.26
CA ASN A 50 0.12 -39.56 -56.30
C ASN A 50 0.64 -38.46 -55.37
N GLN A 51 0.34 -37.19 -55.68
CA GLN A 51 0.87 -36.03 -54.96
C GLN A 51 0.18 -35.78 -53.62
N GLU A 52 -1.05 -36.22 -53.41
CA GLU A 52 -1.75 -36.07 -52.14
C GLU A 52 -1.55 -37.29 -51.23
N LYS A 53 -0.50 -37.25 -50.42
CA LYS A 53 -0.32 -38.17 -49.29
C LYS A 53 -1.06 -37.61 -48.08
N THR A 54 -2.29 -38.06 -47.83
CA THR A 54 -2.97 -37.78 -46.56
C THR A 54 -2.15 -38.41 -45.43
N PRO A 55 -1.68 -37.62 -44.44
CA PRO A 55 -0.84 -38.15 -43.37
C PRO A 55 -1.58 -39.25 -42.60
N ALA A 56 -0.98 -40.44 -42.52
CA ALA A 56 -1.59 -41.61 -41.86
C ALA A 56 -1.72 -41.45 -40.33
N ALA A 57 -1.07 -40.46 -39.72
CA ALA A 57 -1.13 -40.20 -38.29
C ALA A 57 -1.14 -38.70 -37.99
N SER A 58 -1.87 -38.34 -36.93
CA SER A 58 -1.79 -36.99 -36.36
C SER A 58 -0.35 -36.70 -35.88
N PRO A 59 0.22 -35.53 -36.21
CA PRO A 59 1.50 -35.10 -35.67
C PRO A 59 1.51 -35.13 -34.14
N TRP A 60 2.57 -35.68 -33.54
CA TRP A 60 2.66 -35.88 -32.08
C TRP A 60 2.57 -34.56 -31.29
N TRP A 61 3.05 -33.45 -31.85
CA TRP A 61 2.97 -32.14 -31.21
C TRP A 61 1.52 -31.65 -31.04
N LEU A 62 0.61 -31.96 -31.98
CA LEU A 62 -0.82 -31.65 -31.82
C LEU A 62 -1.45 -32.46 -30.69
N THR A 63 -1.03 -33.72 -30.52
CA THR A 63 -1.50 -34.54 -29.39
C THR A 63 -0.98 -34.00 -28.07
N LEU A 64 0.28 -33.53 -28.01
CA LEU A 64 0.85 -32.88 -26.83
C LEU A 64 0.09 -31.60 -26.46
N ILE A 65 -0.20 -30.74 -27.44
CA ILE A 65 -0.98 -29.51 -27.21
C ILE A 65 -2.39 -29.83 -26.71
N ARG A 66 -3.07 -30.84 -27.27
CA ARG A 66 -4.40 -31.28 -26.80
C ARG A 66 -4.37 -31.78 -25.36
N LEU A 67 -3.35 -32.57 -25.00
CA LEU A 67 -3.18 -33.04 -23.62
C LEU A 67 -2.85 -31.90 -22.66
N LEU A 68 -2.02 -30.94 -23.08
CA LEU A 68 -1.72 -29.74 -22.30
C LEU A 68 -2.99 -28.91 -22.07
N ALA A 69 -3.79 -28.69 -23.11
CA ALA A 69 -5.06 -27.97 -23.02
C ALA A 69 -6.05 -28.67 -22.07
N ALA A 70 -6.16 -30.00 -22.16
CA ALA A 70 -6.96 -30.79 -21.23
C ALA A 70 -6.45 -30.70 -19.79
N ALA A 71 -5.13 -30.75 -19.58
CA ALA A 71 -4.52 -30.59 -18.26
C ALA A 71 -4.78 -29.19 -17.68
N LEU A 72 -4.61 -28.13 -18.48
CA LEU A 72 -4.91 -26.75 -18.08
C LEU A 72 -6.39 -26.56 -17.74
N LEU A 73 -7.29 -27.20 -18.49
CA LEU A 73 -8.72 -27.19 -18.18
C LEU A 73 -9.01 -27.87 -16.84
N ILE A 74 -8.41 -29.03 -16.58
CA ILE A 74 -8.54 -29.74 -15.30
C ILE A 74 -7.99 -28.86 -14.16
N PHE A 75 -6.84 -28.20 -14.36
CA PHE A 75 -6.31 -27.26 -13.39
C PHE A 75 -7.25 -26.08 -13.16
N ALA A 76 -7.81 -25.47 -14.21
CA ALA A 76 -8.75 -24.37 -14.08
C ALA A 76 -10.01 -24.77 -13.29
N LEU A 77 -10.55 -25.97 -13.57
CA LEU A 77 -11.72 -26.51 -12.85
C LEU A 77 -11.40 -26.92 -11.40
N ALA A 78 -10.15 -27.26 -11.10
CA ALA A 78 -9.70 -27.55 -9.75
C ALA A 78 -9.58 -26.29 -8.86
N GLU A 79 -9.78 -25.10 -9.43
CA GLU A 79 -9.75 -23.78 -8.77
C GLU A 79 -8.48 -23.58 -7.91
N PRO A 80 -7.31 -23.34 -8.56
CA PRO A 80 -6.06 -23.14 -7.87
C PRO A 80 -6.02 -21.75 -7.23
N VAL A 81 -5.80 -21.71 -5.92
CA VAL A 81 -5.69 -20.50 -5.11
C VAL A 81 -4.24 -20.34 -4.64
N LEU A 82 -3.69 -19.14 -4.83
CA LEU A 82 -2.38 -18.76 -4.31
C LEU A 82 -2.52 -18.16 -2.91
N ASN A 83 -1.74 -18.66 -1.94
CA ASN A 83 -1.68 -18.25 -0.54
C ASN A 83 -3.00 -18.47 0.26
N PRO A 84 -3.47 -19.73 0.36
CA PRO A 84 -4.73 -20.08 1.03
C PRO A 84 -4.78 -19.72 2.53
N SER A 85 -3.62 -19.59 3.19
CA SER A 85 -3.56 -19.28 4.62
C SER A 85 -4.08 -17.89 4.97
N ARG A 86 -4.20 -16.97 3.99
CA ARG A 86 -4.86 -15.67 4.18
C ARG A 86 -6.39 -15.77 4.16
N GLU A 87 -6.94 -16.77 3.47
CA GLU A 87 -8.39 -17.01 3.29
C GLU A 87 -8.94 -18.04 4.29
N ALA A 88 -8.09 -18.93 4.82
CA ALA A 88 -8.41 -19.81 5.97
C ALA A 88 -8.78 -19.05 7.26
N ALA A 89 -8.67 -17.72 7.26
CA ALA A 89 -9.11 -16.84 8.34
C ALA A 89 -10.65 -16.72 8.44
N LEU A 90 -11.43 -17.31 7.53
CA LEU A 90 -12.90 -17.20 7.48
C LEU A 90 -13.60 -18.56 7.62
N ASP A 91 -13.11 -19.40 8.52
CA ASP A 91 -13.81 -20.62 8.94
C ASP A 91 -14.89 -20.31 10.00
N GLY A 92 -16.04 -20.98 9.88
CA GLY A 92 -17.17 -20.84 10.80
C GLY A 92 -18.47 -20.40 10.13
N SER A 93 -19.54 -20.33 10.93
CA SER A 93 -20.91 -20.00 10.48
C SER A 93 -21.44 -18.66 10.99
N GLY A 94 -20.70 -17.96 11.85
CA GLY A 94 -21.10 -16.68 12.41
C GLY A 94 -20.85 -15.49 11.46
N PRO A 95 -21.13 -14.25 11.88
CA PRO A 95 -20.80 -13.06 11.10
C PRO A 95 -19.29 -12.92 10.85
N VAL A 96 -18.93 -12.25 9.76
CA VAL A 96 -17.55 -11.85 9.45
C VAL A 96 -17.36 -10.39 9.82
N ALA A 97 -16.54 -10.09 10.82
CA ALA A 97 -16.20 -8.72 11.19
C ALA A 97 -14.87 -8.30 10.56
N ILE A 98 -14.86 -7.15 9.91
CA ILE A 98 -13.68 -6.54 9.32
C ILE A 98 -13.38 -5.25 10.09
N VAL A 99 -12.34 -5.28 10.91
CA VAL A 99 -11.80 -4.09 11.58
C VAL A 99 -10.74 -3.49 10.68
N ILE A 100 -10.90 -2.24 10.29
CA ILE A 100 -10.06 -1.61 9.26
C ILE A 100 -9.36 -0.40 9.85
N ASP A 101 -8.03 -0.46 9.94
CA ASP A 101 -7.26 0.75 10.13
C ASP A 101 -7.37 1.64 8.90
N ASN A 102 -7.96 2.82 9.10
CA ASN A 102 -8.17 3.86 8.10
C ASN A 102 -7.63 5.22 8.60
N GLY A 103 -6.64 5.21 9.48
CA GLY A 103 -5.93 6.42 9.92
C GLY A 103 -4.89 6.89 8.90
N TRP A 104 -4.10 7.90 9.30
CA TRP A 104 -3.13 8.53 8.39
C TRP A 104 -2.11 7.53 7.83
N ALA A 105 -1.69 6.54 8.64
CA ALA A 105 -0.67 5.57 8.28
C ALA A 105 -1.12 4.65 7.14
N SER A 106 -2.42 4.32 7.07
CA SER A 106 -2.97 3.43 6.04
C SER A 106 -3.24 4.12 4.69
N ALA A 107 -3.15 5.45 4.63
CA ALA A 107 -3.65 6.25 3.52
C ALA A 107 -2.93 5.98 2.18
N SER A 108 -1.61 5.78 2.19
CA SER A 108 -0.85 5.61 0.94
C SER A 108 -1.13 4.28 0.24
N ARG A 109 -1.74 3.32 0.95
CA ARG A 109 -2.07 1.97 0.47
C ARG A 109 -3.56 1.67 0.54
N TRP A 110 -4.39 2.72 0.60
CA TRP A 110 -5.83 2.57 0.74
C TRP A 110 -6.45 1.66 -0.34
N ASP A 111 -6.01 1.80 -1.60
CA ASP A 111 -6.50 0.95 -2.71
C ASP A 111 -6.25 -0.54 -2.50
N GLU A 112 -5.09 -0.92 -1.93
CA GLU A 112 -4.76 -2.31 -1.63
C GLU A 112 -5.65 -2.85 -0.51
N ARG A 113 -5.93 -2.00 0.48
CA ARG A 113 -6.82 -2.30 1.61
C ARG A 113 -8.27 -2.45 1.17
N THR A 114 -8.80 -1.55 0.35
CA THR A 114 -10.15 -1.66 -0.23
C THR A 114 -10.30 -2.95 -1.02
N ARG A 115 -9.32 -3.31 -1.86
CA ARG A 115 -9.33 -4.61 -2.58
C ARG A 115 -9.35 -5.82 -1.64
N MET A 116 -8.67 -5.74 -0.49
CA MET A 116 -8.70 -6.80 0.52
C MET A 116 -10.08 -6.91 1.17
N VAL A 117 -10.68 -5.78 1.56
CA VAL A 117 -12.03 -5.71 2.13
C VAL A 117 -13.04 -6.31 1.16
N ASP A 118 -12.99 -5.91 -0.12
CA ASP A 118 -13.87 -6.44 -1.16
C ASP A 118 -13.75 -7.96 -1.34
N ARG A 119 -12.52 -8.50 -1.22
CA ARG A 119 -12.28 -9.95 -1.29
C ARG A 119 -12.93 -10.67 -0.10
N ILE A 120 -12.73 -10.16 1.11
CA ILE A 120 -13.31 -10.73 2.34
C ILE A 120 -14.84 -10.70 2.27
N ILE A 121 -15.43 -9.59 1.79
CA ILE A 121 -16.89 -9.47 1.61
C ILE A 121 -17.38 -10.50 0.58
N SER A 122 -16.68 -10.67 -0.54
CA SER A 122 -17.06 -11.64 -1.58
C SER A 122 -17.00 -13.08 -1.09
N GLU A 123 -16.03 -13.40 -0.22
CA GLU A 123 -15.96 -14.72 0.41
C GLU A 123 -17.10 -14.93 1.42
N ALA A 124 -17.40 -13.92 2.24
CA ALA A 124 -18.54 -13.96 3.15
C ALA A 124 -19.86 -14.14 2.39
N GLU A 125 -20.01 -13.46 1.24
CA GLU A 125 -21.14 -13.58 0.32
C GLU A 125 -21.28 -15.00 -0.24
N GLY A 126 -20.21 -15.61 -0.72
CA GLY A 126 -20.22 -16.99 -1.21
C GLY A 126 -20.63 -18.03 -0.16
N LYS A 127 -20.42 -17.71 1.13
CA LYS A 127 -20.83 -18.52 2.28
C LYS A 127 -22.15 -18.06 2.92
N SER A 128 -22.84 -17.06 2.34
CA SER A 128 -24.06 -16.44 2.87
C SER A 128 -23.92 -15.95 4.32
N ARG A 129 -22.74 -15.45 4.69
CA ARG A 129 -22.42 -14.96 6.03
C ARG A 129 -22.62 -13.44 6.08
N PRO A 130 -23.29 -12.90 7.12
CA PRO A 130 -23.41 -11.46 7.28
C PRO A 130 -22.07 -10.83 7.67
N VAL A 131 -21.90 -9.54 7.38
CA VAL A 131 -20.63 -8.82 7.54
C VAL A 131 -20.79 -7.62 8.48
N VAL A 132 -19.76 -7.34 9.27
CA VAL A 132 -19.66 -6.11 10.09
C VAL A 132 -18.42 -5.35 9.63
N ILE A 133 -18.56 -4.09 9.24
CA ILE A 133 -17.42 -3.22 8.88
C ILE A 133 -17.19 -2.21 10.00
N VAL A 134 -15.96 -2.13 10.52
CA VAL A 134 -15.61 -1.24 11.62
C VAL A 134 -14.33 -0.46 11.28
N PRO A 135 -14.43 0.81 10.85
CA PRO A 135 -13.25 1.67 10.72
C PRO A 135 -12.73 2.08 12.10
N THR A 136 -11.40 2.17 12.26
CA THR A 136 -10.79 2.57 13.54
C THR A 136 -10.57 4.08 13.67
N ALA A 137 -10.52 4.82 12.57
CA ALA A 137 -10.53 6.28 12.54
C ALA A 137 -11.88 6.79 12.02
N SER A 138 -12.66 7.41 12.91
CA SER A 138 -13.97 7.97 12.58
C SER A 138 -14.04 9.45 12.93
N THR A 139 -14.68 10.24 12.07
CA THR A 139 -15.01 11.65 12.36
C THR A 139 -16.25 11.77 13.23
N ALA A 140 -17.03 10.69 13.37
CA ALA A 140 -18.18 10.65 14.26
C ALA A 140 -17.72 10.58 15.73
N LYS A 141 -18.45 11.29 16.60
CA LYS A 141 -18.18 11.29 18.05
C LYS A 141 -18.39 9.92 18.71
N VAL A 142 -19.22 9.08 18.11
CA VAL A 142 -19.53 7.73 18.60
C VAL A 142 -19.34 6.74 17.45
N SER A 143 -18.45 5.77 17.66
CA SER A 143 -18.29 4.64 16.74
C SER A 143 -19.46 3.69 16.90
N THR A 144 -20.16 3.41 15.81
CA THR A 144 -21.24 2.41 15.76
C THR A 144 -20.89 1.35 14.72
N ALA A 145 -21.28 0.12 15.00
CA ALA A 145 -21.14 -1.01 14.09
C ALA A 145 -22.46 -1.77 14.06
N ARG A 146 -22.78 -2.40 12.93
CA ARG A 146 -23.98 -3.21 12.76
C ARG A 146 -23.68 -4.41 11.87
N ILE A 147 -24.45 -5.47 12.07
CA ILE A 147 -24.42 -6.65 11.21
C ILE A 147 -25.23 -6.33 9.94
N GLU A 148 -24.58 -6.44 8.80
CA GLU A 148 -25.12 -6.09 7.49
C GLU A 148 -25.13 -7.30 6.55
N ALA A 149 -26.00 -7.28 5.55
CA ALA A 149 -25.87 -8.20 4.43
C ALA A 149 -24.60 -7.86 3.61
N PRO A 150 -23.97 -8.82 2.92
CA PRO A 150 -22.74 -8.56 2.16
C PRO A 150 -22.84 -7.40 1.15
N ALA A 151 -24.00 -7.25 0.47
CA ALA A 151 -24.24 -6.15 -0.46
C ALA A 151 -24.24 -4.76 0.22
N ASP A 152 -24.84 -4.67 1.41
CA ASP A 152 -24.86 -3.44 2.20
C ASP A 152 -23.47 -3.14 2.76
N ALA A 153 -22.77 -4.16 3.27
CA ALA A 153 -21.39 -4.05 3.75
C ALA A 153 -20.43 -3.56 2.67
N ARG A 154 -20.64 -3.97 1.42
CA ARG A 154 -19.86 -3.45 0.27
C ARG A 154 -20.10 -1.97 0.05
N SER A 155 -21.34 -1.51 0.18
CA SER A 155 -21.70 -0.09 0.09
C SER A 155 -21.08 0.71 1.24
N THR A 156 -21.12 0.17 2.47
CA THR A 156 -20.47 0.74 3.65
C THR A 156 -18.96 0.85 3.46
N ALA A 157 -18.31 -0.23 2.98
CA ALA A 157 -16.87 -0.24 2.71
C ALA A 157 -16.46 0.75 1.61
N ALA A 158 -17.26 0.88 0.56
CA ALA A 158 -17.01 1.83 -0.53
C ALA A 158 -17.10 3.31 -0.08
N ALA A 159 -17.86 3.59 0.99
CA ALA A 159 -17.96 4.94 1.56
C ALA A 159 -16.77 5.30 2.47
N LEU A 160 -15.93 4.33 2.85
CA LEU A 160 -14.79 4.56 3.72
C LEU A 160 -13.67 5.30 2.99
N ASN A 161 -13.09 6.26 3.68
CA ASN A 161 -11.93 7.01 3.23
C ASN A 161 -10.86 7.03 4.35
N PRO A 162 -9.57 7.11 3.97
CA PRO A 162 -8.51 7.28 4.95
C PRO A 162 -8.66 8.65 5.62
N GLN A 163 -8.44 8.67 6.93
CA GLN A 163 -8.54 9.85 7.78
C GLN A 163 -7.14 10.40 8.09
N PRO A 164 -6.97 11.73 8.21
CA PRO A 164 -5.66 12.33 8.42
C PRO A 164 -5.15 12.26 9.88
N PHE A 165 -5.83 11.53 10.75
CA PHE A 165 -5.53 11.43 12.18
C PHE A 165 -5.32 9.97 12.61
N ALA A 166 -4.82 9.77 13.84
CA ALA A 166 -4.55 8.45 14.40
C ALA A 166 -5.86 7.69 14.69
N PRO A 167 -5.88 6.35 14.52
CA PRO A 167 -7.05 5.54 14.81
C PRO A 167 -7.35 5.44 16.31
N ASP A 168 -8.64 5.39 16.67
CA ASP A 168 -9.13 5.02 18.00
C ASP A 168 -9.62 3.57 17.97
N ARG A 169 -8.65 2.65 18.12
CA ARG A 169 -8.91 1.21 18.05
C ARG A 169 -9.79 0.72 19.19
N LEU A 170 -9.70 1.30 20.39
CA LEU A 170 -10.53 0.89 21.53
C LEU A 170 -12.01 1.27 21.31
N ALA A 171 -12.30 2.45 20.76
CA ALA A 171 -13.65 2.82 20.39
C ALA A 171 -14.23 1.87 19.33
N ALA A 172 -13.44 1.51 18.31
CA ALA A 172 -13.85 0.55 17.28
C ALA A 172 -14.13 -0.85 17.86
N VAL A 173 -13.25 -1.36 18.73
CA VAL A 173 -13.45 -2.64 19.41
C VAL A 173 -14.72 -2.62 20.27
N SER A 174 -14.99 -1.53 21.00
CA SER A 174 -16.20 -1.38 21.81
C SER A 174 -17.48 -1.41 20.94
N ALA A 175 -17.46 -0.69 19.80
CA ALA A 175 -18.54 -0.71 18.83
C ALA A 175 -18.78 -2.11 18.25
N LEU A 176 -17.70 -2.83 17.92
CA LEU A 176 -17.77 -4.20 17.43
C LEU A 176 -18.37 -5.15 18.46
N GLY A 177 -17.91 -5.09 19.72
CA GLY A 177 -18.43 -5.91 20.81
C GLY A 177 -19.93 -5.70 21.01
N SER A 178 -20.39 -4.45 20.89
CA SER A 178 -21.83 -4.13 20.94
C SER A 178 -22.61 -4.71 19.77
N ALA A 179 -22.05 -4.66 18.55
CA ALA A 179 -22.69 -5.21 17.35
C ALA A 179 -22.75 -6.74 17.34
N LEU A 180 -21.74 -7.40 17.91
CA LEU A 180 -21.65 -8.85 18.01
C LEU A 180 -22.32 -9.42 19.27
N ALA A 181 -22.97 -8.59 20.09
CA ALA A 181 -23.64 -9.04 21.31
C ALA A 181 -24.69 -10.12 20.99
N GLY A 182 -24.40 -11.36 21.36
CA GLY A 182 -25.28 -12.53 21.11
C GLY A 182 -24.95 -13.34 19.84
N ALA A 183 -24.03 -12.87 18.98
CA ALA A 183 -23.49 -13.66 17.89
C ALA A 183 -22.46 -14.67 18.41
N LYS A 184 -22.41 -15.88 17.83
CA LYS A 184 -21.43 -16.92 18.15
C LYS A 184 -20.65 -17.31 16.90
N GLY A 185 -19.38 -17.72 17.06
CA GLY A 185 -18.56 -18.19 15.95
C GLY A 185 -18.23 -17.11 14.92
N ALA A 186 -18.05 -15.86 15.37
CA ALA A 186 -17.70 -14.75 14.49
C ALA A 186 -16.26 -14.90 13.98
N SER A 187 -16.05 -14.67 12.69
CA SER A 187 -14.70 -14.57 12.12
C SER A 187 -14.29 -13.11 12.12
N ILE A 188 -13.19 -12.75 12.77
CA ILE A 188 -12.73 -11.37 12.90
C ILE A 188 -11.42 -11.21 12.17
N VAL A 189 -11.40 -10.30 11.19
CA VAL A 189 -10.23 -9.93 10.43
C VAL A 189 -9.89 -8.48 10.76
N TRP A 190 -8.69 -8.25 11.29
CA TRP A 190 -8.17 -6.91 11.53
C TRP A 190 -7.13 -6.56 10.47
N LEU A 191 -7.46 -5.59 9.62
CA LEU A 191 -6.51 -4.96 8.71
C LEU A 191 -5.75 -3.90 9.51
N SER A 192 -4.53 -4.22 9.93
CA SER A 192 -3.67 -3.35 10.76
C SER A 192 -2.79 -2.46 9.90
N ASP A 193 -2.51 -1.24 10.35
CA ASP A 193 -1.51 -0.34 9.75
C ASP A 193 -0.08 -0.54 10.29
N ASP A 194 0.11 -1.57 11.13
CA ASP A 194 1.40 -1.99 11.66
C ASP A 194 2.12 -0.94 12.55
N ILE A 195 1.35 0.05 13.04
CA ILE A 195 1.80 1.01 14.05
C ILE A 195 1.00 0.81 15.34
N ASP A 196 1.68 0.77 16.49
CA ASP A 196 1.04 0.90 17.79
C ASP A 196 0.94 2.38 18.20
N HIS A 197 -0.18 3.04 17.86
CA HIS A 197 -0.35 4.48 18.03
C HIS A 197 -0.43 4.92 19.49
N ASP A 198 -1.02 4.10 20.36
CA ASP A 198 -1.30 4.43 21.76
C ASP A 198 -0.73 3.42 22.77
N GLY A 199 0.05 2.43 22.31
CA GLY A 199 0.64 1.39 23.14
C GLY A 199 -0.35 0.29 23.54
N LYS A 200 -1.53 0.22 22.92
CA LYS A 200 -2.63 -0.69 23.27
C LYS A 200 -2.96 -1.69 22.18
N ALA A 201 -2.12 -1.84 21.15
CA ALA A 201 -2.35 -2.82 20.09
C ALA A 201 -2.53 -4.25 20.64
N ALA A 202 -1.78 -4.63 21.68
CA ALA A 202 -1.92 -5.94 22.32
C ALA A 202 -3.27 -6.13 23.04
N GLU A 203 -3.79 -5.08 23.69
CA GLU A 203 -5.09 -5.09 24.35
C GLU A 203 -6.23 -5.21 23.31
N VAL A 204 -6.12 -4.46 22.21
CA VAL A 204 -7.04 -4.52 21.07
C VAL A 204 -7.07 -5.94 20.49
N ALA A 205 -5.90 -6.53 20.22
CA ALA A 205 -5.80 -7.90 19.71
C ALA A 205 -6.42 -8.92 20.66
N ALA A 206 -6.20 -8.79 21.98
CA ALA A 206 -6.78 -9.67 22.98
C ALA A 206 -8.32 -9.59 23.00
N LYS A 207 -8.89 -8.37 22.96
CA LYS A 207 -10.34 -8.16 22.93
C LYS A 207 -10.98 -8.68 21.64
N LEU A 208 -10.35 -8.43 20.48
CA LEU A 208 -10.83 -8.98 19.21
C LEU A 208 -10.80 -10.51 19.21
N ARG A 209 -9.75 -11.12 19.76
CA ARG A 209 -9.68 -12.58 19.92
C ARG A 209 -10.78 -13.11 20.84
N GLU A 210 -11.12 -12.40 21.91
CA GLU A 210 -12.22 -12.76 22.81
C GLU A 210 -13.57 -12.71 22.10
N PHE A 211 -13.83 -11.70 21.26
CA PHE A 211 -15.09 -11.58 20.51
C PHE A 211 -15.26 -12.64 19.42
N ALA A 212 -14.17 -13.19 18.90
CA ALA A 212 -14.23 -14.25 17.89
C ALA A 212 -14.86 -15.55 18.43
N GLN A 213 -14.86 -15.77 19.76
CA GLN A 213 -15.50 -16.88 20.51
C GLN A 213 -16.07 -18.03 19.66
N GLY A 214 -15.21 -19.02 19.37
CA GLY A 214 -15.56 -20.22 18.59
C GLY A 214 -15.43 -20.06 17.07
N GLY A 215 -15.05 -18.89 16.59
CA GLY A 215 -14.65 -18.60 15.20
C GLY A 215 -13.15 -18.35 15.09
N THR A 216 -12.77 -17.55 14.10
CA THR A 216 -11.38 -17.28 13.71
C THR A 216 -11.00 -15.83 14.00
N PHE A 217 -9.73 -15.60 14.35
CA PHE A 217 -9.16 -14.26 14.46
C PHE A 217 -7.87 -14.20 13.65
N ALA A 218 -7.78 -13.21 12.75
CA ALA A 218 -6.61 -12.96 11.93
C ALA A 218 -6.27 -11.48 11.90
N VAL A 219 -4.97 -11.19 11.92
CA VAL A 219 -4.43 -9.86 11.66
C VAL A 219 -3.75 -9.90 10.30
N ILE A 220 -4.11 -8.95 9.44
CA ILE A 220 -3.47 -8.73 8.15
C ILE A 220 -2.72 -7.41 8.25
N GLU A 221 -1.41 -7.50 8.20
CA GLU A 221 -0.49 -6.37 8.13
C GLU A 221 -0.19 -6.03 6.67
N ASP A 222 0.25 -4.79 6.45
CA ASP A 222 0.76 -4.38 5.15
C ASP A 222 2.07 -5.14 4.83
N GLY A 223 2.38 -5.32 3.54
CA GLY A 223 3.52 -6.13 3.10
C GLY A 223 4.89 -5.58 3.52
N ARG A 224 5.93 -6.41 3.39
CA ARG A 224 7.32 -5.96 3.56
C ARG A 224 7.64 -4.84 2.57
N ALA A 225 8.35 -3.80 3.03
CA ALA A 225 8.69 -2.61 2.25
C ALA A 225 7.51 -1.69 1.88
N THR A 226 6.33 -1.89 2.45
CA THR A 226 5.17 -1.00 2.30
C THR A 226 4.78 -0.32 3.61
N GLU A 227 5.69 -0.27 4.58
CA GLU A 227 5.47 0.36 5.88
C GLU A 227 5.11 1.86 5.72
N PRO A 228 4.30 2.44 6.60
CA PRO A 228 3.99 3.86 6.55
C PRO A 228 5.24 4.72 6.74
N LEU A 229 5.35 5.77 5.94
CA LEU A 229 6.41 6.78 6.05
C LEU A 229 5.86 8.08 6.64
N GLY A 230 6.65 8.69 7.51
CA GLY A 230 6.39 10.00 8.08
C GLY A 230 7.49 11.00 7.72
N VAL A 231 7.17 12.29 7.65
CA VAL A 231 8.18 13.36 7.54
C VAL A 231 7.92 14.47 8.55
N ALA A 232 8.98 14.91 9.20
CA ALA A 232 8.99 16.12 10.02
C ALA A 232 10.05 17.05 9.47
N ALA A 233 9.64 18.22 9.00
CA ALA A 233 10.55 19.23 8.49
C ALA A 233 10.78 20.34 9.52
N SER A 234 12.02 20.80 9.59
CA SER A 234 12.43 21.89 10.47
C SER A 234 13.61 22.64 9.90
N ILE A 235 13.90 23.83 10.44
CA ILE A 235 15.14 24.53 10.15
C ILE A 235 16.20 24.03 11.14
N GLY A 236 17.27 23.43 10.63
CA GLY A 236 18.39 22.94 11.43
C GLY A 236 19.23 24.08 12.03
N GLN A 237 20.15 23.75 12.94
CA GLN A 237 21.02 24.75 13.59
C GLN A 237 21.93 25.50 12.61
N SER A 238 22.22 24.90 11.46
CA SER A 238 22.98 25.51 10.36
C SER A 238 22.15 26.48 9.50
N GLY A 239 20.86 26.66 9.83
CA GLY A 239 19.90 27.41 9.02
C GLY A 239 19.41 26.63 7.80
N LYS A 240 19.88 25.41 7.54
CA LYS A 240 19.38 24.62 6.41
C LYS A 240 17.98 24.08 6.69
N LEU A 241 17.18 23.97 5.64
CA LEU A 241 15.93 23.22 5.71
C LEU A 241 16.26 21.73 5.80
N GLU A 242 15.78 21.06 6.84
CA GLU A 242 16.01 19.65 7.08
C GLU A 242 14.67 18.91 7.10
N ALA A 243 14.64 17.73 6.49
CA ALA A 243 13.53 16.79 6.54
C ALA A 243 13.99 15.52 7.24
N ARG A 244 13.39 15.25 8.39
CA ARG A 244 13.54 13.98 9.09
C ARG A 244 12.46 13.02 8.61
N VAL A 245 12.86 12.03 7.82
CA VAL A 245 11.99 10.95 7.37
C VAL A 245 11.99 9.85 8.42
N LEU A 246 10.80 9.36 8.76
CA LEU A 246 10.51 8.43 9.85
C LEU A 246 9.80 7.20 9.30
N ARG A 247 9.99 6.07 9.99
CA ARG A 247 9.23 4.84 9.79
C ARG A 247 9.15 4.03 11.09
N PRO A 248 8.13 3.18 11.27
CA PRO A 248 8.01 2.36 12.47
C PRO A 248 9.05 1.22 12.51
N HIS A 249 9.19 0.46 11.42
CA HIS A 249 10.13 -0.65 11.28
C HIS A 249 10.38 -0.96 9.79
N GLY A 250 11.07 -2.06 9.47
CA GLY A 250 11.21 -2.56 8.09
C GLY A 250 12.63 -2.58 7.50
N GLY A 251 12.73 -3.11 6.28
CA GLY A 251 13.97 -3.26 5.51
C GLY A 251 14.40 -1.98 4.79
N ALA A 252 15.61 -1.89 4.23
CA ALA A 252 16.12 -0.64 3.63
C ALA A 252 15.12 0.03 2.65
N ARG A 253 14.97 1.35 2.75
CA ARG A 253 14.01 2.12 1.94
C ARG A 253 14.63 3.43 1.46
N SER A 254 14.28 3.84 0.25
CA SER A 254 14.79 5.04 -0.40
C SER A 254 13.70 5.74 -1.19
N GLY A 255 13.84 7.05 -1.36
CA GLY A 255 12.94 7.84 -2.17
C GLY A 255 13.39 9.29 -2.21
N PHE A 256 12.46 10.17 -2.52
CA PHE A 256 12.71 11.60 -2.59
C PHE A 256 11.78 12.36 -1.65
N VAL A 257 12.29 13.46 -1.12
CA VAL A 257 11.50 14.45 -0.39
C VAL A 257 11.50 15.73 -1.21
N HIS A 258 10.33 16.32 -1.39
CA HIS A 258 10.14 17.58 -2.10
C HIS A 258 9.87 18.72 -1.13
N ALA A 259 10.53 19.85 -1.33
CA ALA A 259 10.19 21.11 -0.70
C ALA A 259 9.27 21.89 -1.64
N ILE A 260 8.04 22.17 -1.21
CA ILE A 260 7.00 22.78 -2.04
C ILE A 260 6.61 24.15 -1.49
N SER A 261 6.46 25.11 -2.39
CA SER A 261 5.98 26.45 -2.04
C SER A 261 4.51 26.45 -1.62
N THR A 262 4.08 27.53 -0.96
CA THR A 262 2.65 27.77 -0.68
C THR A 262 1.78 27.82 -1.94
N ARG A 263 2.37 28.07 -3.11
CA ARG A 263 1.71 28.06 -4.43
C ARG A 263 1.71 26.68 -5.12
N GLY A 264 2.23 25.63 -4.47
CA GLY A 264 2.29 24.28 -5.02
C GLY A 264 3.44 24.01 -6.00
N GLN A 265 4.37 24.96 -6.16
CA GLN A 265 5.56 24.78 -7.00
C GLN A 265 6.63 23.99 -6.23
N SER A 266 7.22 22.97 -6.86
CA SER A 266 8.40 22.28 -6.31
C SER A 266 9.61 23.20 -6.37
N LEU A 267 10.23 23.45 -5.22
CA LEU A 267 11.38 24.36 -5.07
C LEU A 267 12.71 23.61 -4.95
N ALA A 268 12.69 22.41 -4.35
CA ALA A 268 13.83 21.51 -4.31
C ALA A 268 13.39 20.06 -4.10
N GLU A 269 14.28 19.15 -4.47
CA GLU A 269 14.17 17.72 -4.29
C GLU A 269 15.45 17.23 -3.62
N ALA A 270 15.33 16.32 -2.67
CA ALA A 270 16.47 15.68 -2.03
C ALA A 270 16.21 14.18 -1.83
N PRO A 271 17.18 13.31 -2.18
CA PRO A 271 17.05 11.88 -1.97
C PRO A 271 17.21 11.54 -0.49
N PHE A 272 16.43 10.58 -0.01
CA PHE A 272 16.60 9.98 1.32
C PHE A 272 16.87 8.48 1.19
N GLN A 273 17.66 7.96 2.13
CA GLN A 273 17.88 6.53 2.31
C GLN A 273 17.80 6.20 3.80
N ILE A 274 16.95 5.24 4.15
CA ILE A 274 16.85 4.65 5.47
C ILE A 274 17.44 3.25 5.40
N SER A 275 18.56 3.06 6.08
CA SER A 275 19.24 1.76 6.18
C SER A 275 18.38 0.73 6.91
N ASN A 276 18.64 -0.55 6.65
CA ASN A 276 17.95 -1.64 7.34
C ASN A 276 18.08 -1.49 8.87
N GLY A 277 16.96 -1.64 9.59
CA GLY A 277 16.90 -1.46 11.05
C GLY A 277 16.94 -0.02 11.57
N ALA A 278 17.26 0.99 10.75
CA ALA A 278 17.16 2.39 11.17
C ALA A 278 15.69 2.84 11.18
N ALA A 279 15.26 3.63 12.17
CA ALA A 279 13.89 4.15 12.25
C ALA A 279 13.73 5.54 11.59
N ALA A 280 14.83 6.22 11.31
CA ALA A 280 14.81 7.57 10.77
C ALA A 280 16.06 7.88 9.94
N THR A 281 15.94 8.86 9.06
CA THR A 281 17.06 9.51 8.37
C THR A 281 16.77 11.01 8.25
N THR A 282 17.80 11.84 8.25
CA THR A 282 17.66 13.30 8.08
C THR A 282 18.32 13.71 6.79
N VAL A 283 17.60 14.50 6.00
CA VAL A 283 18.07 15.04 4.71
C VAL A 283 18.05 16.56 4.77
N SER A 284 19.12 17.20 4.35
CA SER A 284 19.20 18.65 4.25
C SER A 284 18.98 19.11 2.81
N PHE A 285 18.22 20.18 2.62
CA PHE A 285 18.06 20.87 1.35
C PHE A 285 19.07 22.00 1.23
N ASP A 286 19.75 22.08 0.08
CA ASP A 286 20.63 23.19 -0.25
C ASP A 286 19.84 24.24 -1.06
N LEU A 287 19.17 25.13 -0.34
CA LEU A 287 18.29 26.16 -0.89
C LEU A 287 18.82 27.55 -0.54
N PRO A 288 18.88 28.49 -1.50
CA PRO A 288 19.01 29.91 -1.21
C PRO A 288 17.92 30.39 -0.26
N LEU A 289 18.21 31.42 0.54
CA LEU A 289 17.28 31.93 1.56
C LEU A 289 15.92 32.30 0.97
N GLU A 290 15.92 32.93 -0.20
CA GLU A 290 14.72 33.40 -0.89
C GLU A 290 13.80 32.25 -1.28
N LEU A 291 14.35 31.10 -1.69
CA LEU A 291 13.57 29.90 -1.99
C LEU A 291 13.16 29.17 -0.71
N ARG A 292 14.04 29.10 0.28
CA ARG A 292 13.75 28.47 1.57
C ARG A 292 12.56 29.12 2.26
N ASN A 293 12.48 30.45 2.25
CA ASN A 293 11.37 31.21 2.83
C ASN A 293 10.04 31.04 2.07
N GLN A 294 10.08 30.59 0.82
CA GLN A 294 8.89 30.29 0.03
C GLN A 294 8.34 28.88 0.31
N VAL A 295 9.12 27.98 0.93
CA VAL A 295 8.68 26.62 1.28
C VAL A 295 7.53 26.69 2.29
N GLY A 296 6.37 26.19 1.89
CA GLY A 296 5.19 26.08 2.76
C GLY A 296 4.99 24.67 3.29
N ARG A 297 5.51 23.65 2.60
CA ARG A 297 5.49 22.26 3.09
C ARG A 297 6.62 21.44 2.50
N VAL A 298 6.92 20.35 3.18
CA VAL A 298 7.83 19.30 2.73
C VAL A 298 7.05 18.00 2.66
N GLU A 299 7.16 17.26 1.56
CA GLU A 299 6.42 16.02 1.34
C GLU A 299 7.30 14.89 0.81
N ILE A 300 6.96 13.65 1.15
CA ILE A 300 7.62 12.46 0.58
C ILE A 300 6.99 12.15 -0.77
N ALA A 301 7.81 12.08 -1.81
CA ALA A 301 7.35 11.81 -3.17
C ALA A 301 6.70 10.42 -3.27
N GLY A 302 5.52 10.36 -3.88
CA GLY A 302 4.79 9.11 -4.10
C GLY A 302 4.05 8.54 -2.89
N GLU A 303 4.14 9.18 -1.72
CA GLU A 303 3.42 8.74 -0.51
C GLU A 303 2.20 9.64 -0.25
N ARG A 304 1.01 9.12 -0.57
CA ARG A 304 -0.27 9.82 -0.37
C ARG A 304 -0.80 9.62 1.05
N SER A 305 -0.19 10.28 2.03
CA SER A 305 -0.60 10.23 3.43
C SER A 305 -0.43 11.58 4.12
N ALA A 306 -1.27 11.88 5.11
CA ALA A 306 -1.09 13.05 5.96
C ALA A 306 0.24 13.01 6.75
N GLY A 307 0.73 11.82 7.11
CA GLY A 307 2.02 11.68 7.79
C GLY A 307 3.22 11.94 6.88
N ALA A 308 3.04 11.77 5.56
CA ALA A 308 4.07 12.02 4.56
C ALA A 308 4.21 13.51 4.18
N VAL A 309 3.51 14.41 4.87
CA VAL A 309 3.56 15.86 4.66
C VAL A 309 3.85 16.58 5.97
N SER A 310 4.84 17.46 5.95
CA SER A 310 5.15 18.37 7.06
C SER A 310 4.93 19.81 6.60
N LEU A 311 4.02 20.52 7.27
CA LEU A 311 3.78 21.93 7.00
C LEU A 311 4.83 22.79 7.71
N ILE A 312 5.33 23.80 7.01
CA ILE A 312 6.27 24.78 7.56
C ILE A 312 5.53 26.10 7.76
N ASP A 313 5.46 26.55 9.00
CA ASP A 313 4.80 27.81 9.38
C ASP A 313 5.73 29.01 9.14
N ALA A 314 5.14 30.19 8.98
CA ALA A 314 5.82 31.48 8.85
C ALA A 314 6.73 31.81 10.04
N ARG A 315 6.52 31.19 11.21
CA ARG A 315 7.44 31.27 12.36
C ARG A 315 8.85 30.75 12.07
N SER A 316 9.01 29.95 11.01
CA SER A 316 10.31 29.45 10.53
C SER A 316 10.94 30.34 9.45
N GLN A 317 10.31 31.46 9.07
CA GLN A 317 10.85 32.38 8.07
C GLN A 317 11.88 33.32 8.69
N TRP A 318 13.14 33.20 8.26
CA TRP A 318 14.17 34.18 8.59
C TRP A 318 14.00 35.41 7.71
N HIS A 319 13.82 36.55 8.34
CA HIS A 319 13.69 37.82 7.65
C HIS A 319 15.08 38.40 7.41
N ARG A 320 15.31 38.95 6.21
CA ARG A 320 16.47 39.82 5.97
C ARG A 320 16.16 41.18 6.56
N VAL A 321 16.99 41.62 7.48
CA VAL A 321 16.83 42.91 8.16
C VAL A 321 18.08 43.75 7.90
N ALA A 322 17.92 44.83 7.16
CA ALA A 322 18.97 45.83 7.00
C ALA A 322 18.97 46.77 8.21
N LEU A 323 20.12 46.92 8.88
CA LEU A 323 20.28 47.85 9.99
C LEU A 323 20.98 49.12 9.50
N ILE A 324 20.25 50.24 9.47
CA ILE A 324 20.77 51.54 9.05
C ILE A 324 20.85 52.47 10.26
N SER A 325 22.01 53.11 10.43
CA SER A 325 22.25 54.16 11.41
C SER A 325 22.71 55.42 10.69
N GLY A 326 22.24 56.59 11.15
CA GLY A 326 22.68 57.89 10.65
C GLY A 326 24.04 58.36 11.21
N VAL A 327 24.64 57.56 12.10
CA VAL A 327 25.93 57.88 12.75
C VAL A 327 27.05 57.12 12.07
N ASN A 328 28.08 57.82 11.58
CA ASN A 328 29.23 57.21 10.93
C ASN A 328 29.96 56.25 11.89
N ILE A 329 30.43 55.14 11.33
CA ILE A 329 31.00 53.95 12.02
C ILE A 329 32.38 54.23 12.66
N GLU A 330 32.82 55.49 12.71
CA GLU A 330 34.11 55.85 13.26
C GLU A 330 34.02 56.12 14.76
N GLN A 331 34.60 55.20 15.52
CA GLN A 331 34.98 55.31 16.93
C GLN A 331 33.84 55.27 17.96
N ALA A 332 33.41 54.08 18.36
CA ALA A 332 32.84 53.91 19.69
C ALA A 332 33.02 52.47 20.17
N GLN A 333 33.32 52.34 21.46
CA GLN A 333 33.35 51.08 22.20
C GLN A 333 32.15 50.19 21.81
N PRO A 334 32.29 48.85 21.68
CA PRO A 334 31.25 47.97 21.16
C PRO A 334 29.88 48.14 21.85
N LEU A 335 29.87 48.44 23.14
CA LEU A 335 28.65 48.61 23.95
C LEU A 335 27.94 49.96 23.72
N LEU A 336 28.60 50.95 23.12
CA LEU A 336 28.03 52.28 22.84
C LEU A 336 27.59 52.44 21.39
N ALA A 337 27.84 51.44 20.54
CA ALA A 337 27.40 51.46 19.16
C ALA A 337 25.86 51.37 19.09
N PRO A 338 25.18 52.32 18.41
CA PRO A 338 23.71 52.42 18.41
C PRO A 338 22.97 51.14 17.99
N LEU A 339 23.59 50.34 17.11
CA LEU A 339 23.01 49.12 16.57
C LEU A 339 23.46 47.85 17.32
N TYR A 340 24.40 47.92 18.26
CA TYR A 340 25.02 46.72 18.84
C TYR A 340 24.03 45.81 19.57
N TYR A 341 23.18 46.39 20.43
CA TYR A 341 22.17 45.61 21.15
C TYR A 341 21.05 45.11 20.23
N ILE A 342 20.70 45.88 19.20
CA ILE A 342 19.70 45.49 18.20
C ILE A 342 20.23 44.33 17.34
N GLU A 343 21.48 44.43 16.88
CA GLU A 343 22.18 43.35 16.17
C GLU A 343 22.24 42.09 17.02
N LYS A 344 22.67 42.19 18.28
CA LYS A 344 22.77 41.04 19.18
C LYS A 344 21.42 40.41 19.51
N ALA A 345 20.35 41.21 19.60
CA ALA A 345 19.00 40.72 19.83
C ALA A 345 18.38 40.05 18.59
N LEU A 346 18.68 40.55 17.38
CA LEU A 346 18.09 40.07 16.13
C LEU A 346 18.89 38.94 15.46
N ASN A 347 20.20 38.84 15.68
CA ASN A 347 21.08 37.85 15.05
C ASN A 347 20.61 36.38 15.20
N PRO A 348 19.96 35.94 16.29
CA PRO A 348 19.41 34.59 16.38
C PRO A 348 18.16 34.35 15.50
N TYR A 349 17.50 35.41 15.04
CA TYR A 349 16.16 35.35 14.43
C TYR A 349 16.10 35.92 13.00
N ALA A 350 17.16 36.56 12.50
CA ALA A 350 17.19 37.26 11.23
C ALA A 350 18.59 37.28 10.61
N GLU A 351 18.66 37.35 9.28
CA GLU A 351 19.91 37.63 8.56
C GLU A 351 20.11 39.16 8.51
N LEU A 352 21.20 39.64 9.09
CA LEU A 352 21.47 41.06 9.22
C LEU A 352 22.36 41.57 8.07
N ILE A 353 21.89 42.60 7.37
CA ILE A 353 22.65 43.28 6.32
C ILE A 353 23.17 44.60 6.88
N LYS A 354 24.49 44.82 6.72
CA LYS A 354 25.16 46.08 7.06
C LYS A 354 25.39 46.89 5.78
N PRO A 355 24.55 47.88 5.47
CA PRO A 355 24.77 48.73 4.32
C PRO A 355 26.05 49.55 4.52
N LYS A 356 26.81 49.75 3.43
CA LYS A 356 28.09 50.48 3.45
C LYS A 356 27.93 52.00 3.61
N GLY A 357 26.70 52.51 3.70
CA GLY A 357 26.41 53.93 3.85
C GLY A 357 25.03 54.18 4.46
N SER A 358 24.79 55.43 4.85
CA SER A 358 23.52 55.88 5.44
C SER A 358 22.36 55.97 4.44
N ASN A 359 22.64 55.79 3.15
CA ASN A 359 21.67 55.95 2.08
C ASN A 359 21.10 54.59 1.65
N LEU A 360 19.81 54.38 1.93
CA LEU A 360 19.11 53.11 1.71
C LEU A 360 19.13 52.67 0.23
N ALA A 361 19.18 53.62 -0.70
CA ALA A 361 19.26 53.34 -2.14
C ALA A 361 20.64 52.87 -2.64
N ALA A 362 21.70 53.05 -1.85
CA ALA A 362 23.08 52.71 -2.24
C ALA A 362 23.63 51.44 -1.55
N GLY A 363 22.83 50.81 -0.69
CA GLY A 363 23.30 49.80 0.27
C GLY A 363 22.55 48.46 0.28
N ILE A 364 21.69 48.19 -0.71
CA ILE A 364 20.96 46.92 -0.88
C ILE A 364 21.44 46.23 -2.15
#